data_AF-A0A7R6VMR0-F1
#
_entry.id   AF-A0A7R6VMR0-F1
#
_cell.length_a   1.000
_cell.length_b   1.000
_cell.length_c   1.000
_cell.angle_alpha   90.00
_cell.angle_beta   90.00
_cell.angle_gamma   90.00
#
_symmetry.space_group_name_H-M   'P 1'
#
loop_
_entity.id
_entity.type
_entity.pdbx_description
1 polymer ?
#
loop_
_entity_poly.entity_id
_entity_poly.type
_entity_poly.pdbx_seq_one_letter_code
_entity_poly.pdbx_strand_id
1 'polypeptide(L)' 'MDINKKVLLLALAKKKQDESFKDILLMLENSHLFTLKEGKKLLKELRQEEFITEESLTLKGITLAKDIEQEFKV' A
#
# COMPACT_ATOMS: atom_id res chain seq x y z
N MET A 1 3.84 12.32 -0.18
CA MET A 1 3.01 11.20 0.32
C MET A 1 3.26 11.03 1.80
N ASP A 2 2.23 10.90 2.64
CA ASP A 2 2.37 10.65 4.07
C ASP A 2 2.90 9.23 4.36
N ILE A 3 3.38 9.01 5.59
CA ILE A 3 4.05 7.75 5.96
C ILE A 3 3.10 6.55 5.91
N ASN A 4 1.84 6.70 6.29
CA ASN A 4 0.88 5.59 6.29
C ASN A 4 0.57 5.15 4.86
N LYS A 5 0.42 6.10 3.93
CA LYS A 5 0.25 5.79 2.51
C LYS A 5 1.50 5.15 1.90
N LYS A 6 2.70 5.58 2.30
CA LYS A 6 3.98 4.93 1.91
C LYS A 6 4.05 3.48 2.36
N VAL A 7 3.77 3.23 3.64
CA VAL A 7 3.78 1.87 4.20
C VAL A 7 2.72 1.01 3.53
N LEU A 8 1.51 1.53 3.28
CA LEU A 8 0.47 0.79 2.56
C LEU A 8 0.93 0.40 1.15
N LEU A 9 1.43 1.34 0.35
CA LEU A 9 1.88 1.05 -1.02
C LEU A 9 3.01 0.00 -1.03
N LEU A 10 3.95 0.11 -0.10
CA LEU A 10 5.04 -0.86 0.04
C LEU A 10 4.53 -2.25 0.45
N ALA A 11 3.57 -2.32 1.38
CA ALA A 11 2.97 -3.58 1.80
C ALA A 11 2.21 -4.25 0.65
N LEU A 12 1.46 -3.48 -0.14
CA LEU A 12 0.79 -3.98 -1.35
C LEU A 12 1.80 -4.51 -2.38
N ALA A 13 2.95 -3.85 -2.54
CA ALA A 13 4.02 -4.29 -3.44
C ALA A 13 4.69 -5.61 -2.99
N LYS A 14 4.71 -5.86 -1.67
CA LYS A 14 5.32 -7.06 -1.07
C LYS A 14 4.33 -8.18 -0.76
N LYS A 15 3.05 -7.99 -1.12
CA LYS A 15 2.02 -9.00 -0.89
C LYS A 15 2.39 -10.33 -1.54
N LYS A 16 1.99 -11.44 -0.91
CA LYS A 16 2.06 -12.77 -1.51
C LYS A 16 0.98 -12.94 -2.59
N GLN A 17 1.10 -13.98 -3.41
CA GLN A 17 0.16 -14.21 -4.52
C GLN A 17 -1.27 -14.48 -4.04
N ASP A 18 -1.42 -15.13 -2.89
CA ASP A 18 -2.67 -15.50 -2.24
C ASP A 18 -3.30 -14.39 -1.39
N GLU A 19 -2.56 -13.31 -1.12
CA GLU A 19 -3.06 -12.17 -0.33
C GLU A 19 -3.82 -11.18 -1.20
N SER A 20 -5.02 -10.81 -0.75
CA SER A 20 -5.81 -9.71 -1.31
C SER A 20 -5.40 -8.37 -0.68
N PHE A 21 -5.79 -7.25 -1.31
CA PHE A 21 -5.59 -5.93 -0.71
C PHE A 21 -6.28 -5.78 0.65
N LYS A 22 -7.41 -6.48 0.85
CA LYS A 22 -8.10 -6.50 2.14
C LYS A 22 -7.26 -7.18 3.22
N ASP A 23 -6.57 -8.27 2.88
CA ASP A 23 -5.70 -8.97 3.83
C ASP A 23 -4.55 -8.07 4.26
N ILE A 24 -3.98 -7.31 3.31
CA ILE A 24 -2.94 -6.31 3.62
C ILE A 24 -3.48 -5.19 4.52
N LEU A 25 -4.70 -4.69 4.27
CA LEU A 25 -5.32 -3.68 5.15
C LEU A 25 -5.52 -4.20 6.57
N LEU A 26 -5.99 -5.45 6.72
CA LEU A 26 -6.17 -6.08 8.03
C LEU A 26 -4.83 -6.31 8.74
N MET A 27 -3.79 -6.71 8.01
CA MET A 27 -2.45 -6.87 8.57
C MET A 27 -1.91 -5.57 9.16
N LEU A 28 -2.07 -4.45 8.44
CA LEU A 28 -1.60 -3.13 8.86
C LEU A 28 -2.47 -2.51 9.97
N GLU A 29 -3.76 -2.84 10.01
CA GLU A 29 -4.62 -2.50 11.13
C GLU A 29 -4.20 -3.25 12.41
N ASN A 30 -3.90 -4.54 12.29
CA ASN A 30 -3.40 -5.35 13.41
C ASN A 30 -2.05 -4.86 13.94
N SER A 31 -1.24 -4.17 13.12
CA SER A 31 0.00 -3.50 13.55
C SER A 31 -0.23 -2.09 14.09
N HIS A 32 -1.48 -1.65 14.28
CA HIS A 32 -1.88 -0.33 14.75
C HIS A 32 -1.38 0.84 13.88
N LEU A 33 -1.10 0.61 12.59
CA LEU A 33 -0.66 1.67 11.68
C LEU A 33 -1.79 2.66 11.38
N PHE A 34 -2.99 2.13 11.17
CA PHE A 34 -4.22 2.88 10.93
C PHE A 34 -5.44 2.01 11.25
N THR A 35 -6.63 2.61 11.27
CA THR A 35 -7.90 1.88 11.28
C THR A 35 -8.28 1.37 9.88
N LEU A 36 -9.13 0.36 9.78
CA LEU A 36 -9.61 -0.13 8.48
C LEU A 36 -10.29 0.96 7.64
N LYS A 37 -10.96 1.93 8.29
CA LYS A 37 -11.61 3.05 7.62
C LYS A 37 -10.58 3.97 6.94
N GLU A 38 -9.50 4.26 7.64
CA GLU A 38 -8.38 5.05 7.10
C GLU A 38 -7.65 4.29 6.00
N GLY A 39 -7.36 3.00 6.21
CA GLY A 39 -6.75 2.14 5.20
C GLY A 39 -7.54 2.09 3.88
N LYS A 40 -8.87 1.97 3.96
CA LYS A 40 -9.77 2.05 2.78
C LYS A 40 -9.71 3.40 2.07
N LYS A 41 -9.62 4.50 2.84
CA LYS A 41 -9.45 5.84 2.28
C LYS A 41 -8.12 5.95 1.53
N LEU A 42 -7.02 5.49 2.13
CA LEU A 42 -5.70 5.47 1.50
C LEU A 42 -5.68 4.61 0.24
N LEU A 43 -6.34 3.45 0.24
CA LEU A 43 -6.46 2.58 -0.93
C LEU A 43 -7.20 3.30 -2.08
N LYS A 44 -8.29 4.02 -1.77
CA LYS A 44 -9.01 4.84 -2.74
C LYS A 44 -8.13 5.94 -3.32
N GLU A 45 -7.33 6.61 -2.50
CA GLU A 45 -6.41 7.66 -2.94
C GLU A 45 -5.30 7.08 -3.84
N LEU A 46 -4.70 5.93 -3.48
CA LEU A 46 -3.71 5.24 -4.33
C LEU A 46 -4.26 4.87 -5.70
N ARG A 47 -5.55 4.52 -5.78
CA ARG A 47 -6.25 4.25 -7.04
C ARG A 47 -6.46 5.53 -7.86
N GLN A 48 -6.88 6.62 -7.22
CA GLN A 48 -7.03 7.93 -7.87
C GLN A 48 -5.70 8.47 -8.40
N GLU A 49 -4.59 8.16 -7.72
CA GLU A 49 -3.23 8.53 -8.10
C GLU A 49 -2.60 7.55 -9.12
N GLU A 50 -3.36 6.55 -9.57
CA GLU A 50 -2.97 5.53 -10.56
C GLU A 50 -1.77 4.67 -10.12
N PHE A 51 -1.56 4.50 -8.82
CA PHE A 51 -0.54 3.59 -8.29
C PHE A 51 -1.03 2.14 -8.24
N ILE A 52 -2.34 1.94 -8.11
CA ILE A 52 -2.97 0.62 -8.07
C ILE A 52 -4.21 0.56 -8.96
N THR A 53 -4.55 -0.67 -9.37
CA THR A 53 -5.83 -1.05 -9.97
C THR A 53 -6.74 -1.68 -8.91
N GLU A 54 -7.80 -2.40 -9.31
CA GLU A 54 -8.62 -3.18 -8.36
C GLU A 54 -7.83 -4.28 -7.67
N GLU A 55 -6.90 -4.93 -8.37
CA GLU A 55 -6.28 -6.17 -7.89
C GLU A 55 -4.75 -6.16 -7.89
N SER A 56 -4.12 -5.13 -8.48
CA SER A 56 -2.68 -5.10 -8.70
C SER A 56 -2.08 -3.71 -8.64
N LEU A 57 -0.75 -3.62 -8.52
CA LEU A 57 -0.02 -2.38 -8.70
C LEU A 57 0.14 -2.07 -10.19
N THR A 58 0.11 -0.78 -10.53
CA THR A 58 0.52 -0.31 -11.86
C THR A 58 2.06 -0.23 -11.95
N LEU A 59 2.61 -0.04 -13.15
CA LEU A 59 4.04 0.22 -13.32
C LEU A 59 4.52 1.45 -12.52
N LYS A 60 3.67 2.48 -12.44
CA LYS A 60 3.91 3.68 -11.63
C LYS A 60 3.97 3.35 -10.15
N GLY A 61 3.01 2.55 -9.65
CA GLY A 61 3.00 2.09 -8.26
C GLY A 61 4.20 1.22 -7.90
N ILE A 62 4.60 0.31 -8.79
CA ILE A 62 5.79 -0.54 -8.59
C ILE A 62 7.06 0.31 -8.47
N THR A 63 7.22 1.29 -9.35
CA THR A 63 8.40 2.18 -9.35
C THR A 63 8.46 2.97 -8.04
N LEU A 64 7.35 3.61 -7.66
CA LEU A 64 7.28 4.37 -6.42
C LEU A 64 7.49 3.50 -5.17
N ALA A 65 6.94 2.28 -5.15
CA ALA A 65 7.15 1.35 -4.05
C ALA A 65 8.63 0.97 -3.87
N LYS A 66 9.38 0.84 -4.96
CA LYS A 66 10.83 0.60 -4.91
C LYS A 66 11.58 1.80 -4.35
N ASP A 67 11.22 3.01 -4.75
CA ASP A 67 11.84 4.23 -4.23
C ASP A 67 11.61 4.36 -2.72
N ILE A 68 10.37 4.14 -2.27
CA ILE A 68 10.00 4.12 -0.84
C ILE A 68 10.77 3.04 -0.08
N GLU A 69 10.97 1.86 -0.67
CA GLU A 69 11.75 0.81 -0.04
C GLU A 69 13.21 1.25 0.19
N GLN A 70 13.80 1.97 -0.75
CA GLN A 70 15.14 2.53 -0.56
C GLN A 70 15.15 3.61 0.52
N GLU A 71 14.14 4.48 0.57
CA GLU A 71 14.00 5.49 1.62
C GLU A 71 14.01 4.89 3.03
N PHE A 72 13.36 3.73 3.24
CA PHE A 72 13.32 3.08 4.57
C PHE A 72 14.57 2.28 4.93
N LYS A 73 15.48 2.04 3.98
CA LYS A 73 16.75 1.33 4.24
C LYS A 73 17.87 2.25 4.71
N VAL A 74 17.69 3.56 4.55
CA VAL A 74 18.61 4.62 4.97
C VAL A 74 18.28 5.05 6.40
#